data_AF-A0A1T0AV43-F1
#
_entry.id   AF-A0A1T0AV43-F1
#
_cell.length_a   1.000
_cell.length_b   1.000
_cell.length_c   1.000
_cell.angle_alpha   90.00
_cell.angle_beta   90.00
_cell.angle_gamma   90.00
#
_symmetry.space_group_name_H-M   'P 1'
#
loop_
_entity.id
_entity.type
_entity.pdbx_description
1 polymer ?
#
loop_
_entity_poly.entity_id
_entity_poly.type
_entity_poly.pdbx_seq_one_letter_code
_entity_poly.pdbx_strand_id
1 'polypeptide(L)'
;MFKFVFLMVTSALLLGCSSATSQVSTAQKHNPIIDTATQTKRINTTQCLDADDWYLDGFRVGKSFKAQKTAMYAQRVKFCQPTLKKGALKQFKQHWENGYRVGIKK
;
A
#
# COMPACT_ATOMS: atom_id res chain seq x y z
N MET A 1 -34.00 20.00 -58.61
CA MET A 1 -34.93 20.55 -57.59
C MET A 1 -34.17 20.65 -56.27
N PHE A 2 -33.90 21.88 -55.83
CA PHE A 2 -33.46 22.18 -54.46
C PHE A 2 -34.64 22.02 -53.51
N LYS A 3 -34.43 21.41 -52.34
CA LYS A 3 -34.99 21.85 -51.06
C LYS A 3 -34.35 21.10 -49.87
N PHE A 4 -33.60 21.87 -49.11
CA PHE A 4 -33.18 21.68 -47.72
C PHE A 4 -34.33 21.24 -46.82
N VAL A 5 -34.07 20.42 -45.79
CA VAL A 5 -34.52 20.50 -44.38
C VAL A 5 -33.78 19.36 -43.62
N PHE A 6 -32.72 19.67 -42.86
CA PHE A 6 -32.70 19.84 -41.39
C PHE A 6 -32.58 18.48 -40.64
N LEU A 7 -31.40 18.07 -40.18
CA LEU A 7 -30.75 18.33 -38.87
C LEU A 7 -31.16 17.31 -37.78
N MET A 8 -30.16 16.95 -36.95
CA MET A 8 -30.15 16.08 -35.75
C MET A 8 -29.75 14.61 -36.06
N VAL A 9 -28.49 14.18 -35.92
CA VAL A 9 -27.59 14.23 -34.75
C VAL A 9 -28.29 13.75 -33.47
N THR A 10 -28.07 12.48 -33.11
CA THR A 10 -27.44 12.09 -31.84
C THR A 10 -27.41 10.56 -31.74
N SER A 11 -26.22 10.00 -31.91
CA SER A 11 -25.91 8.62 -31.55
C SER A 11 -26.04 8.48 -30.03
N ALA A 12 -26.99 7.69 -29.56
CA ALA A 12 -27.09 7.31 -28.16
C ALA A 12 -25.91 6.39 -27.81
N LEU A 13 -24.85 6.96 -27.21
CA LEU A 13 -23.83 6.18 -26.52
C LEU A 13 -24.45 5.61 -25.24
N LEU A 14 -24.80 4.32 -25.27
CA LEU A 14 -25.10 3.55 -24.07
C LEU A 14 -23.79 3.29 -23.31
N LEU A 15 -23.49 4.16 -22.36
CA LEU A 15 -22.57 3.88 -21.25
C LEU A 15 -23.23 2.86 -20.32
N GLY A 16 -23.05 1.58 -20.62
CA GLY A 16 -23.37 0.49 -19.70
C GLY A 16 -22.31 0.43 -18.59
N CYS A 17 -22.70 0.79 -17.37
CA CYS A 17 -21.89 0.60 -16.17
C CYS A 17 -21.74 -0.90 -15.88
N SER A 18 -20.53 -1.44 -16.03
CA SER A 18 -20.18 -2.75 -15.49
C SER A 18 -20.09 -2.64 -13.97
N SER A 19 -21.15 -3.02 -13.25
CA SER A 19 -21.08 -3.25 -11.81
C SER A 19 -20.17 -4.47 -11.58
N ALA A 20 -18.97 -4.25 -11.06
CA ALA A 20 -18.14 -5.32 -10.54
C ALA A 20 -18.91 -6.02 -9.42
N THR A 21 -19.33 -7.26 -9.67
CA THR A 21 -19.91 -8.14 -8.66
C THR A 21 -18.90 -8.34 -7.54
N SER A 22 -19.18 -7.77 -6.36
CA SER A 22 -18.51 -8.17 -5.13
C SER A 22 -18.82 -9.65 -4.90
N GLN A 23 -17.82 -10.51 -5.07
CA GLN A 23 -17.89 -11.89 -4.60
C GLN A 23 -17.98 -11.86 -3.08
N VAL A 24 -19.20 -11.97 -2.55
CA VAL A 24 -19.43 -12.33 -1.16
C VAL A 24 -18.99 -13.78 -1.03
N SER A 25 -17.73 -13.98 -0.69
CA SER A 25 -17.23 -15.28 -0.23
C SER A 25 -17.97 -15.59 1.07
N THR A 26 -18.81 -16.61 1.02
CA THR A 26 -19.47 -17.19 2.19
C THR A 26 -18.44 -17.44 3.29
N ALA A 27 -18.60 -16.75 4.43
CA ALA A 27 -17.80 -17.01 5.62
C ALA A 27 -18.10 -18.42 6.13
N GLN A 28 -17.30 -19.40 5.70
CA GLN A 28 -17.26 -20.69 6.37
C GLN A 28 -16.75 -20.44 7.79
N LYS A 29 -17.55 -20.83 8.79
CA LYS A 29 -17.14 -20.88 10.20
C LYS A 29 -15.92 -21.79 10.30
N HIS A 30 -14.74 -21.20 10.27
CA HIS A 30 -13.51 -21.88 10.59
C HIS A 30 -13.45 -21.98 12.11
N ASN A 31 -13.59 -23.19 12.65
CA ASN A 31 -13.23 -23.43 14.04
C ASN A 31 -11.74 -23.07 14.18
N PRO A 32 -11.36 -22.18 15.11
CA PRO A 32 -9.96 -21.86 15.29
C PRO A 32 -9.27 -23.11 15.84
N ILE A 33 -8.43 -23.73 15.02
CA ILE A 33 -7.37 -24.61 15.51
C ILE A 33 -6.41 -23.66 16.23
N ILE A 34 -6.53 -23.58 17.56
CA ILE A 34 -5.57 -22.89 18.40
C ILE A 34 -4.31 -23.75 18.39
N ASP A 35 -3.43 -23.48 17.43
CA ASP A 35 -2.06 -24.00 17.48
C ASP A 35 -1.31 -23.22 18.57
N THR A 36 -1.16 -23.83 19.74
CA THR A 36 -0.44 -23.28 20.90
C THR A 36 1.05 -23.00 20.63
N ALA A 37 1.54 -23.25 19.41
CA ALA A 37 2.87 -22.88 18.94
C ALA A 37 2.93 -21.57 18.13
N THR A 38 1.84 -20.79 18.02
CA THR A 38 1.91 -19.47 17.40
C THR A 38 2.60 -18.46 18.32
N GLN A 39 3.94 -18.54 18.38
CA GLN A 39 4.74 -17.33 18.61
C GLN A 39 4.22 -16.31 17.60
N THR A 40 3.56 -15.24 18.08
CA THR A 40 2.91 -14.22 17.24
C THR A 40 3.94 -13.56 16.32
N LYS A 41 4.24 -14.23 15.19
CA LYS A 41 5.15 -13.76 14.17
C LYS A 41 4.35 -12.74 13.37
N ARG A 42 4.72 -11.47 13.50
CA ARG A 42 4.11 -10.39 12.70
C ARG A 42 4.21 -10.75 11.22
N ILE A 43 3.07 -10.84 10.55
CA ILE A 43 3.03 -10.94 9.09
C ILE A 43 3.68 -9.66 8.55
N ASN A 44 4.72 -9.82 7.72
CA ASN A 44 5.38 -8.69 7.09
C ASN A 44 4.53 -8.22 5.92
N THR A 45 3.58 -7.32 6.18
CA THR A 45 2.73 -6.69 5.16
C THR A 45 3.41 -5.52 4.46
N THR A 46 4.67 -5.23 4.80
CA THR A 46 5.33 -4.00 4.41
C THR A 46 5.76 -4.04 2.94
N GLN A 47 5.18 -3.19 2.10
CA GLN A 47 5.46 -3.08 0.69
C GLN A 47 6.67 -2.19 0.42
N CYS A 48 7.56 -2.63 -0.46
CA CYS A 48 8.82 -1.93 -0.72
C CYS A 48 8.70 -0.75 -1.67
N LEU A 49 7.68 -0.75 -2.53
CA LEU A 49 7.41 0.30 -3.51
C LEU A 49 6.34 1.29 -3.06
N ASP A 50 5.89 1.20 -1.81
CA ASP A 50 4.90 2.10 -1.21
C ASP A 50 5.56 3.08 -0.25
N ALA A 51 5.47 4.37 -0.55
CA ALA A 51 6.06 5.43 0.26
C ALA A 51 5.46 5.53 1.67
N ASP A 52 4.17 5.21 1.82
CA ASP A 52 3.47 5.29 3.10
C ASP A 52 4.00 4.24 4.07
N ASP A 53 4.28 3.04 3.57
CA ASP A 53 4.88 1.97 4.36
C ASP A 53 6.30 2.32 4.87
N TRP A 54 7.09 3.05 4.08
CA TRP A 54 8.37 3.57 4.56
C TRP A 54 8.17 4.64 5.64
N TYR A 55 7.20 5.54 5.47
CA TYR A 55 6.86 6.54 6.48
C TYR A 55 6.39 5.90 7.78
N LEU A 56 5.44 4.95 7.72
CA LEU A 56 4.88 4.28 8.88
C LEU A 56 5.92 3.43 9.62
N ASP A 57 6.81 2.75 8.89
CA ASP A 57 7.92 2.01 9.50
C ASP A 57 8.87 2.96 10.23
N GLY A 58 9.26 4.06 9.57
CA GLY A 58 10.07 5.11 10.19
C GLY A 58 9.41 5.68 11.44
N PHE A 59 8.12 6.01 11.38
CA PHE A 59 7.34 6.51 12.50
C PHE A 59 7.34 5.54 13.69
N ARG A 60 7.08 4.26 13.44
CA ARG A 60 7.12 3.22 14.47
C ARG A 60 8.49 3.12 15.12
N VAL A 61 9.56 3.15 14.33
CA VAL A 61 10.94 3.12 14.84
C VAL A 61 11.23 4.36 15.69
N GLY A 62 10.82 5.54 15.22
CA GLY A 62 10.95 6.78 15.98
C GLY A 62 10.18 6.76 17.31
N LYS A 63 8.99 6.16 17.34
CA LYS A 63 8.14 6.11 18.53
C LYS A 63 8.64 5.12 19.58
N SER A 64 9.04 3.92 19.17
CA SER A 64 9.25 2.81 20.10
C SER A 64 10.66 2.20 20.08
N PHE A 65 11.49 2.54 19.08
CA PHE A 65 12.77 1.88 18.83
C PHE A 65 13.89 2.86 18.46
N LYS A 66 13.92 4.03 19.15
CA LYS A 66 14.86 5.13 18.89
C LYS A 66 16.32 4.66 18.88
N ALA A 67 16.71 3.87 19.87
CA ALA A 67 18.07 3.36 20.01
C ALA A 67 18.47 2.42 18.86
N GLN A 68 17.51 1.81 18.17
CA GLN A 68 17.73 0.86 17.09
C GLN A 68 17.59 1.51 15.70
N LYS A 69 17.51 2.84 15.59
CA LYS A 69 17.27 3.57 14.32
C LYS A 69 18.09 3.00 13.15
N THR A 70 19.41 2.96 13.30
CA THR A 70 20.33 2.54 12.23
C THR A 70 20.11 1.07 11.86
N ALA A 71 19.97 0.19 12.86
CA ALA A 71 19.79 -1.24 12.64
C ALA A 71 18.45 -1.54 11.94
N MET A 72 17.36 -0.90 12.36
CA MET A 72 16.03 -1.12 11.77
C MET A 72 15.93 -0.53 10.36
N TYR A 73 16.52 0.64 10.12
CA TYR A 73 16.62 1.18 8.75
C TYR A 73 17.41 0.24 7.84
N ALA A 74 18.58 -0.24 8.27
CA ALA A 74 19.39 -1.17 7.50
C ALA A 74 18.64 -2.47 7.19
N GLN A 75 17.87 -3.00 8.15
CA GLN A 75 17.00 -4.15 7.93
C GLN A 75 15.95 -3.88 6.85
N ARG A 76 15.29 -2.71 6.89
CA ARG A 76 14.30 -2.30 5.88
C ARG A 76 14.92 -2.18 4.50
N VAL A 77 16.11 -1.56 4.39
CA VAL A 77 16.85 -1.46 3.12
C VAL A 77 17.18 -2.85 2.58
N LYS A 78 17.75 -3.72 3.41
CA LYS A 78 18.10 -5.10 3.01
C LYS A 78 16.88 -5.87 2.51
N PHE A 79 15.74 -5.73 3.18
CA PHE A 79 14.49 -6.36 2.79
C PHE A 79 13.99 -5.86 1.42
N CYS A 80 14.10 -4.56 1.15
CA CYS A 80 13.58 -3.96 -0.07
C CYS A 80 14.55 -3.87 -1.24
N GLN A 81 15.84 -4.10 -1.01
CA GLN A 81 16.87 -4.00 -2.04
C GLN A 81 16.58 -4.82 -3.30
N PRO A 82 16.04 -6.06 -3.24
CA PRO A 82 15.71 -6.83 -4.44
C PRO A 82 14.59 -6.24 -5.29
N THR A 83 13.70 -5.45 -4.69
CA THR A 83 12.51 -4.87 -5.35
C THR A 83 12.77 -3.45 -5.87
N LEU A 84 13.68 -2.72 -5.25
CA LEU A 84 13.96 -1.33 -5.59
C LEU A 84 14.77 -1.21 -6.88
N LYS A 85 14.28 -0.37 -7.81
CA LYS A 85 15.08 0.07 -8.97
C LYS A 85 16.31 0.85 -8.49
N LYS A 86 17.40 0.77 -9.25
CA LYS A 86 18.63 1.53 -8.96
C LYS A 86 18.30 3.03 -8.79
N GLY A 87 18.72 3.61 -7.66
CA GLY A 87 18.46 5.01 -7.32
C GLY A 87 17.13 5.29 -6.60
N ALA A 88 16.16 4.37 -6.62
CA ALA A 88 14.87 4.55 -5.93
C ALA A 88 14.97 4.57 -4.40
N LEU A 89 16.07 4.05 -3.82
CA LEU A 89 16.25 4.06 -2.37
C LEU A 89 16.26 5.47 -1.77
N LYS A 90 16.71 6.49 -2.51
CA LYS A 90 16.84 7.85 -2.00
C LYS A 90 15.49 8.47 -1.63
N GLN A 91 14.48 8.32 -2.48
CA GLN A 91 13.11 8.80 -2.20
C GLN A 91 12.52 8.10 -0.97
N PHE A 92 12.63 6.78 -0.91
CA PHE A 92 12.08 6.00 0.20
C PHE A 92 12.78 6.25 1.53
N LYS A 93 14.11 6.50 1.50
CA LYS A 93 14.86 6.97 2.67
C LYS A 93 14.26 8.26 3.24
N GLN A 94 13.87 9.21 2.39
CA GLN A 94 13.27 10.46 2.86
C GLN A 94 11.93 10.23 3.56
N HIS A 95 11.06 9.37 3.03
CA HIS A 95 9.80 9.01 3.68
C HIS A 95 10.02 8.39 5.06
N TRP A 96 10.97 7.45 5.16
CA TRP A 96 11.31 6.80 6.41
C TRP A 96 11.89 7.75 7.46
N GLU A 97 12.84 8.61 7.06
CA GLU A 97 13.42 9.61 7.96
C GLU A 97 12.38 10.64 8.42
N ASN A 98 11.44 11.01 7.54
CA ASN A 98 10.31 11.88 7.90
C ASN A 98 9.39 11.22 8.93
N GLY A 99 9.03 9.96 8.71
CA GLY A 99 8.28 9.16 9.68
C GLY A 99 9.01 9.11 11.02
N TYR A 100 10.29 8.74 11.01
CA TYR A 100 11.13 8.67 12.21
C TYR A 100 11.15 9.99 12.98
N ARG A 101 11.38 11.10 12.29
CA ARG A 101 11.40 12.45 12.89
C ARG A 101 10.06 12.82 13.54
N VAL A 102 8.93 12.36 13.01
CA VAL A 102 7.62 12.56 13.65
C VAL A 102 7.46 11.63 14.84
N GLY A 103 7.82 10.35 14.67
CA GLY A 103 7.74 9.33 15.72
C GLY A 103 8.53 9.70 16.96
N ILE A 104 9.70 10.33 16.84
CA ILE A 104 10.49 10.70 18.03
C ILE A 104 9.85 11.79 18.90
N LYS A 105 8.90 12.55 18.35
CA LYS A 105 8.20 13.65 19.03
C LYS A 105 6.89 13.20 19.70
N LYS A 106 6.49 11.95 19.51
CA LYS A 106 5.26 11.34 20.06
C LYS A 106 5.63 10.29 21.09
#